data_AF-A0A286BWE9-F1
#
_entry.id   AF-A0A286BWE9-F1
#
_cell.length_a   1.000
_cell.length_b   1.000
_cell.length_c   1.000
_cell.angle_alpha   90.00
_cell.angle_beta   90.00
_cell.angle_gamma   90.00
#
_symmetry.space_group_name_H-M   'P 1'
#
loop_
_entity.id
_entity.type
_entity.pdbx_description
1 polymer ?
#
loop_
_entity_poly.entity_id
_entity_poly.type
_entity_poly.pdbx_seq_one_letter_code
_entity_poly.pdbx_strand_id
1 'polypeptide(L)'
;MGFFENVTLQLCNPEVIIAYSNGLTSLSAASLLLKYFGEAGTLKYSHPKGYYTTYAFYAKFHTHRVPVVCVRHMSRFKPHEEYIKSAISLMR
;
A
#
# COMPACT_ATOMS: atom_id res chain seq x y z
N MET A 1 14.90 -0.90 -5.74
CA MET A 1 14.12 -1.50 -4.63
C MET A 1 14.97 -2.31 -3.65
N GLY A 2 16.18 -2.79 -4.01
CA GLY A 2 17.03 -3.55 -3.08
C GLY A 2 17.45 -2.81 -1.80
N PHE A 3 17.69 -1.50 -1.84
CA PHE A 3 17.94 -0.72 -0.61
C PHE A 3 16.74 -0.71 0.34
N PHE A 4 15.53 -0.56 -0.20
CA PHE A 4 14.30 -0.58 0.59
C PHE A 4 14.11 -1.93 1.29
N GLU A 5 14.28 -3.03 0.54
CA GLU A 5 14.14 -4.39 1.08
C GLU A 5 15.22 -4.74 2.11
N ASN A 6 16.49 -4.51 1.76
CA ASN A 6 17.61 -5.01 2.55
C ASN A 6 18.04 -4.07 3.69
N VAL A 7 17.65 -2.78 3.65
CA VAL A 7 18.07 -1.79 4.65
C VAL A 7 16.86 -1.20 5.35
N THR A 8 15.95 -0.54 4.61
CA THR A 8 14.83 0.18 5.23
C THR A 8 13.90 -0.75 6.01
N LEU A 9 13.48 -1.87 5.43
CA LEU A 9 12.54 -2.77 6.10
C LEU A 9 13.13 -3.46 7.32
N GLN A 10 14.41 -3.82 7.27
CA GLN A 10 15.07 -4.45 8.42
C GLN A 10 15.17 -3.50 9.61
N LEU A 11 15.41 -2.20 9.36
CA LEU A 11 15.49 -1.19 10.40
C LEU A 11 14.12 -0.77 10.94
N CYS A 12 13.11 -0.71 10.09
CA CYS A 12 11.77 -0.26 10.48
C CYS A 12 10.89 -1.37 11.05
N ASN A 13 11.07 -2.62 10.62
CA ASN A 13 10.22 -3.77 10.93
C ASN A 13 8.71 -3.43 10.93
N PRO A 14 8.15 -2.91 9.81
CA PRO A 14 6.82 -2.34 9.80
C PRO A 14 5.73 -3.41 9.91
N GLU A 15 4.74 -3.17 10.78
CA GLU A 15 3.50 -3.95 10.83
C GLU A 15 2.53 -3.57 9.70
N VAL A 16 2.66 -2.36 9.15
CA VAL A 16 1.87 -1.85 8.02
C VAL A 16 2.67 -0.81 7.25
N ILE A 17 2.50 -0.76 5.93
CA ILE A 17 3.07 0.27 5.07
C ILE A 17 1.93 1.13 4.52
N ILE A 18 2.02 2.45 4.71
CA ILE A 18 1.08 3.41 4.10
C ILE A 18 1.77 4.09 2.91
N ALA A 19 1.24 3.87 1.71
CA ALA A 19 1.77 4.42 0.48
C ALA A 19 0.84 5.51 -0.07
N TYR A 20 1.21 6.77 0.12
CA TYR A 20 0.57 7.90 -0.56
C TYR A 20 0.99 7.92 -2.03
N SER A 21 0.04 7.74 -2.96
CA SER A 21 0.40 7.54 -4.36
C SER A 21 -0.70 7.94 -5.35
N ASN A 22 -0.33 8.21 -6.60
CA ASN A 22 -1.27 8.56 -7.67
C ASN A 22 -2.10 7.40 -8.25
N GLY A 23 -1.95 6.18 -7.74
CA GLY A 23 -2.61 4.98 -8.25
C GLY A 23 -1.63 3.95 -8.78
N LEU A 24 -2.16 2.88 -9.39
CA LEU A 24 -1.37 1.77 -9.95
C LEU A 24 -0.96 1.96 -11.43
N THR A 25 -1.60 2.88 -12.14
CA THR A 25 -1.45 3.06 -13.60
C THR A 25 -0.22 3.87 -14.01
N SER A 26 0.46 4.53 -13.06
CA SER A 26 1.66 5.32 -13.29
C SER A 26 2.75 4.95 -12.29
N LEU A 27 3.98 5.43 -12.53
CA LEU A 27 5.07 5.25 -11.59
C LEU A 27 4.73 5.93 -10.26
N SER A 28 4.58 5.14 -9.20
CA SER A 28 4.16 5.60 -7.88
C SER A 28 4.68 4.64 -6.80
N ALA A 29 4.68 5.07 -5.54
CA ALA A 29 5.04 4.18 -4.43
C ALA A 29 4.18 2.90 -4.43
N ALA A 30 2.87 3.02 -4.69
CA ALA A 30 1.97 1.87 -4.75
C ALA A 30 2.29 0.93 -5.92
N SER A 31 2.52 1.46 -7.13
CA SER A 31 2.82 0.62 -8.29
C SER A 31 4.18 -0.06 -8.17
N LEU A 32 5.17 0.60 -7.58
CA LEU A 32 6.47 0.00 -7.27
C LEU A 32 6.34 -1.09 -6.20
N LEU A 33 5.66 -0.82 -5.09
CA LEU A 33 5.47 -1.82 -4.03
C LEU A 33 4.70 -3.04 -4.55
N LEU A 34 3.63 -2.83 -5.32
CA LEU A 34 2.86 -3.93 -5.92
C LEU A 34 3.71 -4.73 -6.92
N LYS A 35 4.47 -4.04 -7.80
CA LYS A 35 5.28 -4.68 -8.83
C LYS A 35 6.42 -5.53 -8.26
N TYR A 36 7.13 -5.02 -7.25
CA TYR A 36 8.35 -5.66 -6.76
C TYR A 36 8.09 -6.62 -5.60
N PHE A 37 7.04 -6.40 -4.81
CA PHE A 37 6.81 -7.15 -3.58
C PHE A 37 5.37 -7.63 -3.40
N GLY A 38 4.42 -7.11 -4.18
CA GLY A 38 3.01 -7.36 -3.97
C GLY A 38 2.59 -8.75 -4.41
N GLU A 39 1.72 -9.37 -3.61
CA GLU A 39 1.03 -10.59 -3.97
C GLU A 39 -0.26 -10.23 -4.70
N ALA A 40 -0.24 -10.32 -6.04
CA ALA A 40 -1.32 -9.80 -6.90
C ALA A 40 -2.73 -10.30 -6.54
N GLY A 41 -2.86 -11.55 -6.07
CA GLY A 41 -4.14 -12.14 -5.63
C GLY A 41 -4.74 -11.52 -4.36
N THR A 42 -4.00 -10.63 -3.69
CA THR A 42 -4.43 -9.98 -2.45
C THR A 42 -4.87 -8.53 -2.65
N LEU A 43 -4.79 -8.01 -3.87
CA LEU A 43 -5.19 -6.65 -4.19
C LEU A 43 -6.71 -6.49 -4.00
N LYS A 44 -7.09 -5.68 -3.02
CA LYS A 44 -8.49 -5.36 -2.70
C LYS A 44 -8.69 -3.86 -2.69
N TYR A 45 -9.81 -3.41 -3.24
CA TYR A 45 -10.19 -2.00 -3.25
C TYR A 45 -11.22 -1.75 -2.16
N SER A 46 -10.84 -0.98 -1.13
CA SER A 46 -11.80 -0.45 -0.14
C SER A 46 -12.66 0.65 -0.77
N HIS A 47 -12.08 1.42 -1.69
CA HIS A 47 -12.80 2.39 -2.50
C HIS A 47 -12.22 2.36 -3.93
N PRO A 48 -12.97 1.87 -4.94
CA PRO A 48 -12.40 1.61 -6.26
C PRO A 48 -12.37 2.82 -7.20
N LYS A 49 -13.06 3.93 -6.89
CA LYS A 49 -13.27 5.02 -7.86
C LYS A 49 -12.89 6.41 -7.34
N GLY A 50 -12.43 7.24 -8.27
CA GLY A 50 -12.28 8.67 -8.06
C GLY A 50 -11.06 9.09 -7.22
N TYR A 51 -11.19 10.27 -6.63
CA TYR A 51 -10.11 10.89 -5.86
C TYR A 51 -9.88 10.22 -4.51
N TYR A 52 -10.83 9.40 -4.04
CA TYR A 52 -10.70 8.68 -2.78
C TYR A 52 -10.26 7.23 -2.91
N THR A 53 -9.77 6.85 -4.10
CA THR A 53 -9.36 5.47 -4.37
C THR A 53 -8.36 4.99 -3.33
N THR A 54 -8.76 3.97 -2.59
CA THR A 54 -7.98 3.38 -1.51
C THR A 54 -8.01 1.86 -1.68
N TYR A 55 -6.84 1.26 -1.73
CA TYR A 55 -6.68 -0.17 -1.96
C TYR A 55 -5.55 -0.71 -1.10
N ALA A 56 -5.60 -2.01 -0.87
CA ALA A 56 -4.60 -2.69 -0.07
C ALA A 56 -4.19 -4.01 -0.73
N PHE A 57 -2.98 -4.44 -0.46
CA PHE A 57 -2.44 -5.74 -0.84
C PHE A 57 -1.39 -6.15 0.19
N TYR A 58 -1.08 -7.43 0.26
CA TYR A 58 0.10 -7.90 1.00
C TYR A 58 1.34 -7.77 0.14
N ALA A 59 2.38 -7.18 0.72
CA ALA A 59 3.73 -7.28 0.21
C ALA A 59 4.47 -8.40 0.94
N LYS A 60 5.22 -9.21 0.20
CA LYS A 60 6.08 -10.25 0.75
C LYS A 60 7.53 -9.79 0.68
N PHE A 61 8.15 -9.67 1.84
CA PHE A 61 9.55 -9.31 2.01
C PHE A 61 10.29 -10.47 2.67
N HIS A 62 11.14 -11.15 1.92
CA HIS A 62 11.72 -12.43 2.35
C HIS A 62 10.63 -13.42 2.85
N THR A 63 10.58 -13.67 4.16
CA THR A 63 9.60 -14.55 4.83
C THR A 63 8.43 -13.79 5.46
N HIS A 64 8.46 -12.46 5.53
CA HIS A 64 7.45 -11.66 6.22
C HIS A 64 6.43 -11.09 5.23
N ARG A 65 5.15 -11.17 5.60
CA ARG A 65 4.07 -10.51 4.88
C ARG A 65 3.67 -9.25 5.62
N VAL A 66 3.63 -8.13 4.91
CA VAL A 66 3.26 -6.83 5.48
C VAL A 66 2.12 -6.25 4.65
N PRO A 67 1.01 -5.84 5.27
CA PRO A 67 -0.07 -5.16 4.57
C PRO A 67 0.40 -3.78 4.08
N VAL A 68 0.11 -3.49 2.82
CA VAL A 68 0.35 -2.20 2.19
C VAL A 68 -0.99 -1.54 1.91
N VAL A 69 -1.23 -0.38 2.51
CA VAL A 69 -2.43 0.45 2.25
C VAL A 69 -2.02 1.61 1.37
N CYS A 70 -2.59 1.65 0.18
CA CYS A 70 -2.33 2.67 -0.82
C CYS A 70 -3.44 3.69 -0.82
N VAL A 71 -3.07 4.94 -0.58
CA VAL A 71 -3.98 6.06 -0.38
C VAL A 71 -3.79 7.07 -1.50
N ARG A 72 -4.77 7.18 -2.40
CA ARG A 72 -4.74 8.12 -3.53
C ARG A 72 -5.28 9.49 -3.13
N HIS A 73 -4.73 10.11 -2.09
CA HIS A 73 -5.06 11.50 -1.73
C HIS A 73 -3.82 12.38 -1.87
N MET A 74 -3.74 13.11 -2.97
CA MET A 74 -2.64 14.03 -3.26
C MET A 74 -2.85 15.38 -2.55
N SER A 75 -2.14 15.60 -1.44
CA SER A 75 -1.78 16.90 -0.82
C SER A 75 -2.85 17.99 -0.55
N ARG A 76 -4.13 17.86 -0.95
CA ARG A 76 -5.15 18.90 -0.76
C ARG A 76 -6.39 18.49 0.04
N PHE A 77 -6.56 17.21 0.35
CA PHE A 77 -7.73 16.74 1.09
C PHE A 77 -7.32 15.86 2.26
N LYS A 78 -8.01 16.07 3.39
CA LYS A 78 -7.87 15.25 4.60
C LYS A 78 -8.16 13.80 4.23
N PRO A 79 -7.24 12.84 4.48
CA PRO A 79 -7.48 11.44 4.17
C PRO A 79 -8.78 10.96 4.83
N HIS A 80 -9.58 10.17 4.11
CA HIS A 80 -10.84 9.68 4.65
C HIS A 80 -10.58 8.44 5.52
N GLU A 81 -10.51 8.65 6.83
CA GLU A 81 -10.09 7.65 7.82
C GLU A 81 -10.83 6.31 7.69
N GLU A 82 -12.14 6.35 7.43
CA GLU A 82 -12.97 5.14 7.27
C GLU A 82 -12.53 4.23 6.11
N TYR A 83 -11.99 4.81 5.02
CA TYR A 83 -11.47 4.00 3.91
C TYR A 83 -10.13 3.35 4.27
N ILE A 84 -9.31 4.03 5.07
CA ILE A 84 -8.07 3.46 5.59
C ILE A 84 -8.38 2.31 6.55
N LYS A 85 -9.31 2.50 7.51
CA LYS A 85 -9.76 1.44 8.42
C LYS A 85 -10.32 0.23 7.67
N SER A 86 -11.12 0.49 6.63
CA SER A 86 -11.68 -0.55 5.77
C SER A 86 -10.58 -1.31 5.03
N ALA A 87 -9.60 -0.60 4.45
CA ALA A 87 -8.46 -1.21 3.78
C ALA A 87 -7.62 -2.09 4.71
N ILE A 88 -7.38 -1.65 5.95
CA ILE A 88 -6.68 -2.45 6.98
C ILE A 88 -7.49 -3.69 7.35
N SER A 89 -8.81 -3.55 7.52
CA SER A 89 -9.70 -4.67 7.88
C SER A 89 -9.74 -5.76 6.80
N LEU A 90 -9.51 -5.41 5.54
CA LEU A 90 -9.41 -6.37 4.43
C LEU A 90 -8.14 -7.23 4.46
N MET A 91 -7.16 -6.83 5.28
CA MET A 91 -5.85 -7.47 5.49
C MET A 91 -5.76 -8.13 6.88
N ARG A 92 -6.89 -8.44 7.52
CA ARG A 92 -7.00 -9.39 8.63
C ARG A 92 -7.62 -10.68 8.09
#